data_AF-A0AAV7SHJ1-F1
#
_entry.id   AF-A0AAV7SHJ1-F1
#
_cell.length_a   1.000
_cell.length_b   1.000
_cell.length_c   1.000
_cell.angle_alpha   90.00
_cell.angle_beta   90.00
_cell.angle_gamma   90.00
#
_symmetry.space_group_name_H-M   'P 1'
#
loop_
_entity.id
_entity.type
_entity.pdbx_description
1 polymer ?
#
loop_
_entity_poly.entity_id
_entity_poly.type
_entity_poly.pdbx_seq_one_letter_code
_entity_poly.pdbx_strand_id
1 'polypeptide(L)'
;MWQQIVDKINSVAEVRKTVTECKKRWHDCKRWTKEKMARNRKAALQTGGGSPAPQEALDHMEEMVAAVIPKEIMTGIQGQDRADYQDTTHIQGK
;
A
#
# COMPACT_ATOMS: atom_id res chain seq x y z
N MET A 1 3.13 13.20 -13.69
CA MET A 1 2.99 11.72 -13.66
C MET A 1 1.69 11.27 -12.99
N TRP A 2 1.41 11.64 -11.72
CA TRP A 2 0.17 11.23 -11.02
C TRP A 2 -1.13 11.68 -11.69
N GLN A 3 -1.16 12.87 -12.29
CA GLN A 3 -2.35 13.36 -12.98
C GLN A 3 -2.82 12.39 -14.10
N GLN A 4 -1.89 11.86 -14.89
CA GLN A 4 -2.21 10.90 -15.96
C GLN A 4 -2.79 9.59 -15.42
N ILE A 5 -2.36 9.15 -14.23
CA ILE A 5 -2.90 7.96 -13.56
C ILE A 5 -4.34 8.24 -13.13
N VAL A 6 -4.59 9.41 -12.53
CA VAL A 6 -5.93 9.85 -12.14
C VAL A 6 -6.85 9.97 -13.35
N ASP A 7 -6.37 10.54 -14.46
CA ASP A 7 -7.16 10.68 -15.68
C ASP A 7 -7.57 9.30 -16.23
N LYS A 8 -6.65 8.33 -16.24
CA LYS A 8 -6.95 6.93 -16.62
C LYS A 8 -7.95 6.28 -15.66
N ILE A 9 -7.79 6.46 -14.34
CA ILE A 9 -8.74 5.93 -13.35
C ILE A 9 -10.13 6.55 -13.57
N ASN A 10 -10.19 7.87 -13.73
CA ASN A 10 -11.44 8.60 -13.93
C ASN A 10 -12.10 8.31 -15.28
N SER A 11 -11.37 7.78 -16.26
CA SER A 11 -11.95 7.34 -17.54
C SER A 11 -12.84 6.11 -17.39
N VAL A 12 -12.68 5.33 -16.32
CA VAL A 12 -13.45 4.09 -16.05
C VAL A 12 -14.20 4.12 -14.72
N ALA A 13 -13.97 5.12 -13.87
CA ALA A 13 -14.60 5.23 -12.56
C ALA A 13 -15.95 5.94 -12.64
N GLU A 14 -16.95 5.42 -11.93
CA GLU A 14 -18.26 6.07 -11.76
C GLU A 14 -18.15 7.39 -10.96
N VAL A 15 -17.19 7.46 -10.03
CA VAL A 15 -16.94 8.63 -9.17
C VAL A 15 -15.54 9.15 -9.43
N ARG A 16 -15.45 10.44 -9.77
CA ARG A 16 -14.17 11.12 -10.00
C ARG A 16 -13.32 11.13 -8.73
N LYS A 17 -12.04 10.80 -8.91
CA LYS A 17 -11.02 10.80 -7.87
C LYS A 17 -10.02 11.92 -8.11
N THR A 18 -9.48 12.43 -7.01
CA THR A 18 -8.38 13.39 -6.99
C THR A 18 -7.03 12.69 -6.91
N VAL A 19 -5.95 13.42 -7.23
CA VAL A 19 -4.57 12.94 -7.04
C VAL A 19 -4.31 12.51 -5.61
N THR A 20 -4.80 13.29 -4.63
CA THR A 20 -4.61 13.01 -3.20
C THR A 20 -5.28 11.69 -2.80
N GLU A 21 -6.50 11.44 -3.25
CA GLU A 21 -7.21 10.19 -2.98
C GLU A 21 -6.54 8.99 -3.65
N CYS A 22 -6.07 9.13 -4.89
CA CYS A 22 -5.35 8.06 -5.59
C CYS A 22 -4.00 7.75 -4.92
N LYS A 23 -3.25 8.78 -4.50
CA LYS A 23 -2.04 8.61 -3.69
C LYS A 23 -2.39 7.88 -2.39
N LYS A 24 -3.38 8.36 -1.62
CA LYS A 24 -3.82 7.70 -0.38
C LYS A 24 -4.09 6.22 -0.59
N ARG A 25 -4.88 5.91 -1.63
CA ARG A 25 -5.27 4.53 -1.94
C ARG A 25 -4.07 3.66 -2.27
N TRP A 26 -3.11 4.19 -3.03
CA TRP A 26 -1.86 3.49 -3.30
C TRP A 26 -1.06 3.23 -2.01
N HIS A 27 -0.95 4.21 -1.12
CA HIS A 27 -0.29 4.04 0.18
C HIS A 27 -0.99 2.98 1.04
N ASP A 28 -2.31 2.98 1.10
CA ASP A 28 -3.09 1.97 1.82
C ASP A 28 -2.86 0.57 1.25
N CYS A 29 -2.87 0.41 -0.07
CA CYS A 29 -2.57 -0.87 -0.73
C CYS A 29 -1.17 -1.37 -0.36
N LYS A 30 -0.13 -0.52 -0.49
CA LYS A 30 1.22 -0.88 -0.07
C LYS A 30 1.28 -1.30 1.40
N ARG A 31 0.60 -0.57 2.28
CA ARG A 31 0.56 -0.85 3.72
C ARG A 31 -0.07 -2.20 4.01
N TRP A 32 -1.24 -2.49 3.47
CA TRP A 32 -1.95 -3.74 3.72
C TRP A 32 -1.16 -4.95 3.23
N THR A 33 -0.56 -4.86 2.03
CA THR A 33 0.31 -5.91 1.50
C THR A 33 1.52 -6.15 2.41
N LYS A 34 2.19 -5.08 2.87
CA LYS A 34 3.32 -5.19 3.81
C LYS A 34 2.90 -5.81 5.14
N GLU A 35 1.77 -5.40 5.71
CA GLU A 35 1.25 -5.94 6.96
C GLU A 35 0.93 -7.45 6.82
N LYS A 36 0.29 -7.87 5.73
CA LYS A 36 -0.01 -9.29 5.46
C LYS A 36 1.27 -10.11 5.29
N MET A 37 2.24 -9.62 4.51
CA MET A 37 3.54 -10.30 4.38
C MET A 37 4.31 -10.38 5.71
N ALA A 38 4.25 -9.34 6.54
CA ALA A 38 4.87 -9.35 7.86
C ALA A 38 4.21 -10.38 8.79
N ARG A 39 2.88 -10.51 8.75
CA ARG A 39 2.15 -11.57 9.46
C ARG A 39 2.59 -12.96 8.99
N ASN A 40 2.66 -13.19 7.67
CA ASN A 40 3.11 -14.47 7.11
C ASN A 40 4.56 -14.79 7.49
N ARG A 41 5.46 -13.80 7.45
CA ARG A 41 6.85 -13.97 7.88
C ARG A 41 6.93 -14.33 9.37
N LYS A 42 6.17 -13.63 10.22
CA LYS A 42 6.12 -13.93 11.65
C LYS A 42 5.58 -15.33 11.92
N ALA A 43 4.52 -15.73 11.21
CA ALA A 43 3.95 -17.08 11.27
C ALA A 43 4.98 -18.16 10.86
N ALA A 44 5.75 -17.91 9.79
CA ALA A 44 6.78 -18.83 9.32
C ALA A 44 7.98 -18.96 10.27
N LEU A 45 8.31 -17.91 11.02
CA LEU A 45 9.41 -17.89 12.00
C LEU A 45 8.99 -18.44 13.38
N GLN A 46 7.71 -18.71 13.60
CA GLN A 46 7.20 -19.18 14.88
C GLN A 46 7.50 -20.68 15.04
N THR A 47 8.67 -21.02 15.58
CA THR A 47 9.08 -22.39 15.88
C THR A 47 8.66 -22.78 17.30
N GLY A 48 7.37 -23.05 17.51
CA GLY A 48 6.87 -23.81 18.65
C GLY A 48 6.28 -25.11 18.12
N GLY A 49 6.48 -26.25 18.78
CA GLY A 49 6.16 -27.60 18.27
C GLY A 49 4.67 -27.91 17.98
N GLY A 50 3.83 -26.92 17.73
CA GLY A 50 2.49 -27.05 17.15
C GLY A 50 2.48 -26.80 15.64
N SER A 51 1.34 -27.05 15.00
CA SER A 51 1.16 -26.86 13.56
C SER A 51 1.48 -25.42 13.13
N PRO A 52 2.06 -25.22 11.93
CA PRO A 52 2.33 -23.88 11.40
C PRO A 52 1.06 -23.02 11.43
N ALA A 53 1.19 -21.77 11.87
CA ALA A 53 0.07 -20.83 11.78
C ALA A 53 -0.34 -20.67 10.30
N PRO A 54 -1.65 -20.62 9.97
CA PRO A 54 -2.11 -20.46 8.60
C PRO A 54 -1.51 -19.21 7.97
N GLN A 55 -0.86 -19.37 6.81
CA GLN A 55 -0.38 -18.24 6.02
C GLN A 55 -1.55 -17.68 5.20
N GLU A 56 -1.70 -16.36 5.21
CA GLU A 56 -2.69 -15.69 4.37
C GLU A 56 -2.16 -15.62 2.94
N ALA A 57 -2.83 -16.25 1.98
CA ALA A 57 -2.50 -16.05 0.56
C ALA A 57 -2.64 -14.56 0.19
N LEU A 58 -1.69 -14.05 -0.59
CA LEU A 58 -1.85 -12.74 -1.23
C LEU A 58 -2.89 -12.88 -2.33
N ASP A 59 -3.77 -11.89 -2.46
CA ASP A 59 -4.60 -11.77 -3.65
C ASP A 59 -3.78 -11.23 -4.85
N HIS A 60 -4.35 -11.30 -6.04
CA HIS A 60 -3.67 -10.86 -7.27
C HIS A 60 -3.18 -9.40 -7.20
N MET A 61 -3.95 -8.52 -6.57
CA MET A 61 -3.57 -7.10 -6.43
C MET A 61 -2.42 -6.94 -5.44
N GLU A 62 -2.45 -7.68 -4.33
CA GLU A 62 -1.37 -7.69 -3.35
C GLU A 62 -0.08 -8.28 -3.92
N GLU A 63 -0.14 -9.29 -4.77
CA GLU A 63 1.03 -9.82 -5.50
C GLU A 63 1.62 -8.78 -6.46
N MET A 64 0.77 -8.09 -7.22
CA MET A 64 1.22 -7.00 -8.10
C MET A 64 1.87 -5.86 -7.30
N VAL A 65 1.27 -5.48 -6.17
CA VAL A 65 1.84 -4.47 -5.27
C VAL A 65 3.19 -4.95 -4.73
N ALA A 66 3.30 -6.21 -4.32
CA ALA A 66 4.55 -6.79 -3.83
C ALA A 66 5.65 -6.84 -4.90
N ALA A 67 5.31 -7.04 -6.17
CA ALA A 67 6.27 -7.05 -7.26
C ALA A 67 6.86 -5.66 -7.56
N VAL A 68 6.11 -4.59 -7.29
CA VAL A 68 6.51 -3.20 -7.61
C VAL A 68 7.24 -2.52 -6.45
N ILE A 69 7.02 -2.96 -5.21
CA ILE A 69 7.70 -2.39 -4.02
C ILE A 69 9.10 -3.00 -3.89
N PRO A 70 10.17 -2.19 -3.80
CA PRO A 70 11.51 -2.68 -3.47
C PRO A 70 11.54 -3.45 -2.15
N LYS A 71 12.27 -4.56 -2.12
CA LYS A 71 12.32 -5.46 -0.94
C LYS A 71 12.82 -4.76 0.32
N GLU A 72 13.65 -3.74 0.16
CA GLU A 72 14.22 -2.91 1.23
C GLU A 72 13.14 -2.08 1.94
N ILE A 73 12.14 -1.62 1.18
CA ILE A 73 10.99 -0.86 1.70
C ILE A 73 9.98 -1.80 2.39
N MET A 74 9.94 -3.08 2.00
CA MET A 74 9.10 -4.08 2.66
C MET A 74 9.53 -4.39 4.09
N THR A 75 10.82 -4.21 4.41
CA THR A 75 11.37 -4.43 5.76
C THR A 75 11.34 -3.19 6.65
N GLY A 76 10.94 -2.03 6.11
CA GLY A 76 10.95 -0.74 6.82
C GLY A 76 9.88 -0.59 7.91
N ILE A 77 10.20 0.22 8.93
CA ILE A 77 9.38 0.50 10.11
C ILE A 77 8.08 1.23 9.70
N GLN A 78 6.95 0.85 10.31
CA GLN A 78 5.57 1.33 10.06
C GLN A 78 5.33 2.86 10.03
N GLY A 79 6.34 3.68 10.33
CA GLY A 79 6.20 5.14 10.47
C GLY A 79 6.50 5.98 9.22
N GLN A 80 7.23 5.45 8.22
CA GLN A 80 7.70 6.26 7.09
C GLN A 80 6.65 6.53 6.00
N ASP A 81 5.65 5.66 5.83
CA ASP A 81 4.68 5.79 4.72
C ASP A 81 3.68 6.94 4.88
N ARG A 82 3.56 7.51 6.09
CA ARG A 82 2.59 8.57 6.43
C ARG A 82 3.10 9.97 6.09
N ALA A 83 4.41 10.17 6.01
CA ALA A 83 5.02 11.48 5.80
C ALA A 83 4.84 12.01 4.37
N ASP A 84 4.74 11.12 3.37
CA ASP A 84 4.58 11.48 1.95
C ASP A 84 3.16 11.96 1.58
N TYR A 85 2.22 11.92 2.53
CA TYR A 85 0.80 12.24 2.30
C TYR A 85 0.48 13.74 2.43
N GLN A 86 1.38 14.54 3.00
CA GLN A 86 1.17 15.99 3.18
C GLN A 86 1.90 16.80 2.11
N ASP A 87 1.42 16.73 0.86
CA ASP A 87 1.81 17.67 -0.19
C ASP A 87 0.59 18.49 -0.66
N THR A 88 0.50 19.69 -0.07
CA THR A 88 -0.22 20.92 -0.43
C THR A 88 -1.69 20.89 -0.89
N THR A 89 -2.57 21.44 -0.03
CA THR A 89 -3.48 22.54 -0.42
C THR A 89 -3.61 23.49 0.77
N HIS A 90 -2.71 24.47 0.88
CA HIS A 90 -3.02 25.74 1.54
C HIS A 90 -3.07 26.80 0.45
N ILE A 91 -4.25 26.93 -0.16
CA ILE A 91 -4.58 28.07 -1.01
C ILE A 91 -5.16 29.10 -0.05
N GLN A 92 -4.34 30.00 0.48
CA GLN A 92 -4.84 31.26 1.01
C GLN A 92 -4.84 32.26 -0.14
N GLY A 93 -6.03 32.48 -0.69
CA GLY A 93 -6.31 33.57 -1.60
C GLY A 93 -6.94 34.74 -0.84
N LYS A 94 -6.35 35.91 -1.05
CA LYS A 94 -6.77 37.27 -0.72
C LYS A 94 -6.57 37.75 0.71
#